data_AF-A0A7W1I2N5-F1
#
_entry.id   AF-A0A7W1I2N5-F1
#
_cell.length_a   1.000
_cell.length_b   1.000
_cell.length_c   1.000
_cell.angle_alpha   90.00
_cell.angle_beta   90.00
_cell.angle_gamma   90.00
#
_symmetry.space_group_name_H-M   'P 1'
#
loop_
_entity.id
_entity.type
_entity.pdbx_description
1 polymer ?
#
loop_
_entity_poly.entity_id
_entity_poly.type
_entity_poly.pdbx_seq_one_letter_code
_entity_poly.pdbx_strand_id
1 'polypeptide(L)'
;MQRAVERRGIPTVSPSVARDVTEHARPPRAVFLPFMMGHHFGVPFHRELQRRIILECLGFVAEARESGEIRDLPITWAEARKEGVAMERSLRSPVPRAPEG
;
A
#
# COMPACT_ATOMS: atom_id res chain seq x y z
N MET A 1 -10.26 1.28 18.61
CA MET A 1 -11.37 1.02 17.66
C MET A 1 -11.31 -0.39 17.06
N GLN A 2 -10.27 -0.75 16.31
CA GLN A 2 -10.18 -2.04 15.57
C GLN A 2 -10.41 -3.30 16.42
N ARG A 3 -9.83 -3.39 17.64
CA ARG A 3 -10.10 -4.51 18.57
C ARG A 3 -11.59 -4.74 18.84
N ALA A 4 -12.40 -3.67 18.89
CA ALA A 4 -13.84 -3.81 19.10
C ALA A 4 -14.58 -4.33 17.86
N VAL A 5 -14.05 -4.02 16.66
CA VAL A 5 -14.56 -4.53 15.38
C VAL A 5 -14.23 -6.02 15.22
N GLU A 6 -13.01 -6.43 15.57
CA GLU A 6 -12.60 -7.85 15.51
C GLU A 6 -13.37 -8.74 16.48
N ARG A 7 -13.69 -8.24 17.68
CA ARG A 7 -14.57 -8.95 18.64
C ARG A 7 -15.96 -9.23 18.09
N ARG A 8 -16.39 -8.54 17.03
CA ARG A 8 -17.66 -8.79 16.33
C ARG A 8 -17.50 -9.73 15.13
N GLY A 9 -16.34 -10.36 14.96
CA GLY A 9 -16.07 -11.28 13.87
C GLY A 9 -15.70 -10.60 12.54
N ILE A 10 -15.41 -9.29 12.54
CA ILE A 10 -15.01 -8.57 11.33
C ILE A 10 -13.49 -8.37 11.36
N PRO A 11 -12.72 -9.06 10.49
CA PRO A 11 -11.27 -8.93 10.46
C PRO A 11 -10.82 -7.53 9.97
N THR A 12 -9.75 -6.99 10.56
CA THR A 12 -9.21 -5.67 10.21
C THR A 12 -7.71 -5.70 9.91
N VAL A 13 -7.24 -4.75 9.09
CA VAL A 13 -5.81 -4.54 8.84
C VAL A 13 -5.56 -3.05 8.64
N SER A 14 -4.43 -2.56 9.16
CA SER A 14 -4.01 -1.16 9.02
C SER A 14 -2.85 -1.03 8.05
N PRO A 15 -3.01 -0.44 6.85
CA PRO A 15 -1.87 0.08 6.11
C PRO A 15 -1.31 1.29 6.86
N SER A 16 -0.01 1.29 7.14
CA SER A 16 0.65 2.32 7.94
C SER A 16 1.98 2.76 7.35
N VAL A 17 2.31 4.03 7.56
CA VAL A 17 3.57 4.66 7.13
C VAL A 17 4.41 5.19 8.30
N ALA A 18 3.92 5.08 9.53
CA ALA A 18 4.61 5.54 10.74
C ALA A 18 4.86 4.35 11.68
N ARG A 19 6.06 3.77 11.63
CA ARG A 19 6.40 2.50 12.29
C ARG A 19 6.24 2.59 13.81
N ASP A 20 6.87 3.58 14.40
CA ASP A 20 6.87 3.88 15.84
C ASP A 20 5.45 4.10 16.38
N VAL A 21 4.65 4.90 15.68
CA VAL A 21 3.24 5.15 16.04
C VAL A 21 2.42 3.87 15.95
N THR A 22 2.69 3.03 14.95
CA THR A 22 1.98 1.75 14.74
C THR A 22 2.29 0.77 15.86
N GLU A 23 3.57 0.62 16.20
CA GLU A 23 4.04 -0.23 17.30
C GLU A 23 3.45 0.23 18.64
N HIS A 24 3.35 1.54 18.86
CA HIS A 24 2.71 2.09 20.05
C HIS A 24 1.19 1.83 20.08
N ALA A 25 0.50 2.02 18.95
CA ALA A 25 -0.94 1.83 18.84
C ALA A 25 -1.37 0.35 18.99
N ARG A 26 -0.47 -0.58 18.66
CA ARG A 26 -0.67 -2.04 18.71
C ARG A 26 -1.99 -2.45 18.04
N PRO A 27 -2.22 -2.15 16.75
CA PRO A 27 -3.43 -2.62 16.07
C PRO A 27 -3.45 -4.17 16.06
N PRO A 28 -4.61 -4.81 15.84
CA PRO A 28 -4.67 -6.26 15.67
C PRO A 28 -3.71 -6.75 14.59
N ARG A 29 -3.60 -6.00 13.48
CA ARG A 29 -2.71 -6.31 12.35
C ARG A 29 -2.35 -5.01 11.64
N ALA A 30 -1.10 -4.87 11.20
CA ALA A 30 -0.70 -3.76 10.35
C ALA A 30 0.25 -4.18 9.23
N VAL A 31 0.11 -3.53 8.08
CA VAL A 31 1.08 -3.58 7.00
C VAL A 31 1.85 -2.28 7.02
N PHE A 32 3.15 -2.34 7.27
CA PHE A 32 4.03 -1.19 7.23
C PHE A 32 4.59 -0.97 5.83
N LEU A 33 4.47 0.26 5.36
CA LEU A 33 5.07 0.75 4.13
C LEU A 33 6.02 1.90 4.47
N PRO A 34 7.30 1.83 4.10
CA PRO A 34 8.27 2.91 4.34
C PRO A 34 8.06 4.08 3.34
N PHE A 35 6.84 4.59 3.29
CA PHE A 35 6.40 5.68 2.43
C PHE A 35 6.29 6.99 3.20
N MET A 36 6.20 8.10 2.46
CA MET A 36 5.97 9.41 3.06
C MET A 36 4.58 9.49 3.71
N MET A 37 4.47 10.26 4.79
CA MET A 37 3.18 10.51 5.43
C MET A 37 2.12 10.96 4.41
N GLY A 38 0.92 10.39 4.50
CA GLY A 38 -0.18 10.64 3.56
C GLY A 38 -0.18 9.75 2.31
N HIS A 39 0.85 8.93 2.09
CA HIS A 39 1.00 8.12 0.87
C HIS A 39 0.85 6.61 1.11
N HIS A 40 -0.10 6.19 1.94
CA HIS A 40 -0.30 4.79 2.36
C HIS A 40 -0.44 3.79 1.19
N PHE A 41 -0.87 4.24 0.01
CA PHE A 41 -1.03 3.40 -1.18
C PHE A 41 -0.06 3.77 -2.32
N GLY A 42 1.02 4.48 -2.01
CA GLY A 42 2.03 4.88 -2.98
C GLY A 42 1.69 6.19 -3.71
N VAL A 43 2.24 6.34 -4.91
CA VAL A 43 2.09 7.57 -5.72
C VAL A 43 0.69 7.70 -6.35
N PRO A 44 0.22 8.93 -6.62
CA PRO A 44 -1.09 9.15 -7.24
C PRO A 44 -1.25 8.42 -8.57
N PHE A 45 -2.47 7.94 -8.83
CA PHE A 45 -2.90 7.27 -10.07
C PHE A 45 -2.14 5.99 -10.47
N HIS A 46 -1.19 5.50 -9.65
CA HIS A 46 -0.48 4.26 -9.92
C HIS A 46 -1.32 3.05 -9.51
N ARG A 47 -2.33 2.72 -10.33
CA ARG A 47 -3.33 1.68 -10.07
C ARG A 47 -2.72 0.31 -9.71
N GLU A 48 -1.63 -0.08 -10.39
CA GLU A 48 -1.00 -1.37 -10.15
C GLU A 48 -0.35 -1.47 -8.77
N LEU A 49 0.45 -0.48 -8.37
CA LEU A 49 1.01 -0.38 -7.02
C LEU A 49 -0.08 -0.33 -5.94
N GLN A 50 -1.12 0.49 -6.14
CA GLN A 50 -2.23 0.60 -5.21
C GLN A 50 -2.95 -0.74 -5.04
N ARG A 51 -3.20 -1.46 -6.15
CA ARG A 51 -3.78 -2.80 -6.15
C ARG A 51 -2.88 -3.79 -5.42
N ARG A 52 -1.58 -3.81 -5.70
CA ARG A 52 -0.60 -4.67 -5.02
C ARG A 52 -0.66 -4.47 -3.51
N ILE A 53 -0.63 -3.23 -3.02
CA ILE A 53 -0.69 -2.92 -1.58
C ILE A 53 -2.01 -3.40 -0.96
N ILE A 54 -3.14 -3.19 -1.64
CA ILE A 54 -4.44 -3.66 -1.16
C ILE A 54 -4.46 -5.20 -1.07
N LEU A 55 -3.94 -5.90 -2.08
CA LEU A 55 -3.88 -7.36 -2.10
C LEU A 55 -2.95 -7.89 -1.00
N GLU A 56 -1.81 -7.26 -0.74
CA GLU A 56 -0.93 -7.60 0.37
C GLU A 56 -1.62 -7.44 1.73
N CYS A 57 -2.35 -6.33 1.92
CA CYS A 57 -3.16 -6.11 3.12
C CYS A 57 -4.23 -7.20 3.31
N LEU A 58 -4.96 -7.54 2.24
CA LEU A 58 -6.01 -8.56 2.27
C LEU A 58 -5.43 -9.97 2.46
N GLY A 59 -4.30 -10.28 1.83
CA GLY A 59 -3.58 -11.53 2.05
C GLY A 59 -3.14 -11.65 3.52
N PHE A 60 -2.62 -10.57 4.09
CA PHE A 60 -2.22 -10.57 5.49
C PHE A 60 -3.38 -10.80 6.46
N VAL A 61 -4.58 -10.31 6.15
CA VAL A 61 -5.79 -10.61 6.95
C VAL A 61 -6.01 -12.12 7.09
N ALA A 62 -5.71 -12.92 6.07
CA ALA A 62 -5.87 -14.36 6.09
C ALA A 62 -4.68 -15.11 6.73
N GLU A 63 -3.50 -14.50 6.76
CA GLU A 63 -2.25 -15.15 7.16
C GLU A 63 -1.82 -14.84 8.60
N ALA A 64 -2.21 -13.67 9.14
CA ALA A 64 -1.88 -13.27 10.50
C ALA A 64 -2.44 -14.29 11.52
N ARG A 65 -1.61 -14.68 12.47
CA ARG A 65 -1.91 -15.70 13.49
C ARG A 65 -2.19 -15.07 14.85
N GLU A 66 -1.56 -13.95 15.14
CA GLU A 66 -1.56 -13.28 16.43
C GLU A 66 -1.92 -11.79 16.30
N SER A 67 -2.56 -11.26 17.34
CA SER A 67 -2.83 -9.83 17.42
C SER A 67 -1.55 -9.07 17.69
N GLY A 68 -1.31 -8.00 16.93
CA GLY A 68 -0.14 -7.13 17.07
C GLY A 68 0.92 -7.34 15.99
N GLU A 69 0.72 -8.31 15.08
CA GLU A 69 1.64 -8.54 13.99
C GLU A 69 1.71 -7.33 13.04
N ILE A 70 2.95 -6.97 12.69
CA ILE A 70 3.26 -5.93 11.70
C ILE A 70 4.06 -6.58 10.58
N ARG A 71 3.53 -6.52 9.36
CA ARG A 71 4.20 -6.99 8.15
C ARG A 71 4.88 -5.83 7.45
N ASP A 72 6.18 -5.90 7.29
CA ASP A 72 6.93 -4.95 6.45
C ASP A 72 6.79 -5.34 4.98
N LEU A 73 6.30 -4.41 4.14
CA LEU A 73 6.37 -4.60 2.69
C LEU A 73 7.70 -4.09 2.15
N PRO A 74 8.45 -4.92 1.38
CA PRO A 74 9.74 -4.54 0.81
C PRO A 74 9.53 -3.69 -0.45
N ILE A 75 8.85 -2.55 -0.29
CA ILE A 75 8.63 -1.55 -1.34
C ILE A 75 9.05 -0.22 -0.77
N THR A 76 10.11 0.37 -1.32
CA THR A 76 10.61 1.67 -0.87
C THR A 76 9.86 2.81 -1.55
N TRP A 77 9.82 3.97 -0.91
CA TRP A 77 9.28 5.18 -1.53
C TRP A 77 10.01 5.57 -2.82
N ALA A 78 11.33 5.34 -2.87
CA ALA A 78 12.16 5.63 -4.03
C ALA A 78 11.74 4.80 -5.26
N GLU A 79 11.50 3.50 -5.06
CA GLU A 79 11.01 2.59 -6.10
C GLU A 79 9.62 3.01 -6.59
N ALA A 80 8.68 3.22 -5.66
CA ALA A 80 7.32 3.65 -5.99
C ALA A 80 7.30 4.98 -6.78
N ARG A 81 8.16 5.93 -6.41
CA ARG A 81 8.29 7.20 -7.13
C ARG A 81 8.90 7.02 -8.51
N LYS A 82 9.92 6.19 -8.65
CA LYS A 82 10.56 5.88 -9.93
C LYS A 82 9.56 5.28 -10.92
N GLU A 83 8.75 4.33 -10.46
CA GLU A 83 7.67 3.73 -11.27
C GLU A 83 6.63 4.78 -11.68
N GLY A 84 6.20 5.64 -10.75
CA GLY A 84 5.27 6.73 -11.03
C GLY A 84 5.77 7.71 -12.11
N VAL A 85 7.04 8.13 -12.03
CA VAL A 85 7.65 9.02 -13.03
C VAL A 85 7.74 8.34 -14.40
N ALA A 86 8.07 7.06 -14.45
CA ALA A 86 8.12 6.30 -15.69
C ALA A 86 6.72 6.19 -16.35
N MET A 87 5.68 5.94 -15.55
CA MET A 87 4.29 5.93 -16.00
C MET A 87 3.87 7.28 -16.57
N GLU A 88 4.14 8.36 -15.84
CA GLU A 88 3.79 9.73 -16.25
C GLU A 88 4.51 10.13 -17.55
N ARG A 89 5.76 9.73 -17.72
CA ARG A 89 6.53 9.93 -18.96
C ARG A 89 5.93 9.16 -20.13
N SER A 90 5.51 7.91 -19.92
CA SER A 90 4.85 7.09 -20.94
C SER A 90 3.55 7.72 -21.44
N LEU A 91 2.73 8.23 -20.52
CA LEU A 91 1.47 8.92 -20.83
C LEU A 91 1.65 10.23 -21.61
N ARG A 92 2.81 10.88 -21.50
CA ARG A 92 3.14 12.12 -22.20
C ARG A 92 3.82 11.91 -23.57
N SER A 93 4.16 10.68 -23.95
CA SER A 93 4.73 10.42 -25.27
C SER A 93 3.65 10.61 -26.36
N PRO A 94 3.95 11.30 -27.47
CA PRO A 94 2.98 11.49 -28.54
C PRO A 94 2.53 10.14 -29.10
N VAL A 95 1.22 9.99 -29.30
CA VAL A 95 0.65 8.86 -30.05
C VAL A 95 1.31 8.86 -31.43
N PRO A 96 1.90 7.74 -31.89
CA PRO A 96 2.45 7.67 -33.24
C PRO A 96 1.34 8.01 -34.24
N ARG A 97 1.58 9.03 -35.08
CA ARG A 97 0.66 9.34 -36.18
C ARG A 97 0.56 8.12 -37.08
N ALA A 98 -0.68 7.68 -37.36
CA ALA A 98 -0.93 6.66 -38.37
C ALA A 98 -0.29 7.13 -39.70
N PRO A 99 0.29 6.23 -40.50
CA PRO A 99 0.82 6.60 -41.80
C PRO A 99 -0.31 7.20 -42.64
N GLU A 100 -0.10 8.41 -43.14
CA GLU A 100 -1.00 9.03 -44.12
C GLU A 100 -0.85 8.23 -45.42
N GLY A 101 -1.90 7.50 -45.77
CA GLY A 101 -2.01 6.75 -47.03
C GLY A 101 -2.51 7.62 -48.17
#